data_AF-Q2HHI6-F1
#
_entry.id   AF-Q2HHI6-F1
#
_cell.length_a   1.000
_cell.length_b   1.000
_cell.length_c   1.000
_cell.angle_alpha   90.00
_cell.angle_beta   90.00
_cell.angle_gamma   90.00
#
_symmetry.space_group_name_H-M   'P 1'
#
loop_
_entity.id
_entity.type
_entity.pdbx_description
1 polymer ?
#
loop_
_entity_poly.entity_id
_entity_poly.type
_entity_poly.pdbx_seq_one_letter_code
_entity_poly.pdbx_strand_id
1 'polypeptide(L)'
;MDPNNVDLVENRRRMLAGELYYAFTSDLIADRLRCKVACNAFNTQDGAGAPRRKLVELWKDIVRDETPLPPPGSAEEEAALASYPWVDSPIKFDYGTQCT
;
A
#
# COMPACT_ATOMS: atom_id res chain seq x y z
N MET A 1 27.51 9.97 -7.18
CA MET A 1 26.63 9.08 -7.99
C MET A 1 25.90 9.97 -8.96
N ASP A 2 26.01 9.74 -10.27
CA ASP A 2 25.20 10.47 -11.26
C ASP A 2 23.77 9.93 -11.20
N PRO A 3 22.77 10.73 -10.82
CA PRO A 3 21.38 10.27 -10.75
C PRO A 3 20.82 9.81 -12.11
N ASN A 4 21.46 10.18 -13.23
CA ASN A 4 21.06 9.75 -14.57
C ASN A 4 21.64 8.39 -15.00
N ASN A 5 22.52 7.78 -14.20
CA ASN A 5 23.17 6.51 -14.52
C ASN A 5 23.10 5.51 -13.35
N VAL A 6 21.94 5.44 -12.70
CA VAL A 6 21.66 4.44 -11.65
C VAL A 6 20.98 3.24 -12.29
N ASP A 7 21.57 2.05 -12.11
CA ASP A 7 20.88 0.79 -12.40
C ASP A 7 19.70 0.63 -11.43
N LEU A 8 18.49 0.73 -11.96
CA LEU A 8 17.25 0.70 -11.17
C LEU A 8 17.04 -0.65 -10.45
N VAL A 9 17.44 -1.75 -11.09
CA VAL A 9 17.24 -3.10 -10.54
C VAL A 9 18.19 -3.33 -9.37
N GLU A 10 19.47 -3.04 -9.56
CA GLU A 10 20.47 -3.16 -8.49
C GLU A 10 20.16 -2.18 -7.34
N ASN A 11 19.75 -0.95 -7.64
CA ASN A 11 19.37 0.02 -6.63
C ASN A 11 18.18 -0.46 -5.77
N ARG A 12 17.17 -1.07 -6.39
CA ARG A 12 16.04 -1.67 -5.67
C ARG A 12 16.46 -2.89 -4.86
N ARG A 13 17.35 -3.74 -5.38
CA ARG A 13 17.92 -4.87 -4.62
C ARG A 13 18.59 -4.38 -3.34
N ARG A 14 19.41 -3.32 -3.43
CA ARG A 14 20.07 -2.69 -2.28
C ARG A 14 19.08 -2.17 -1.25
N MET A 15 18.03 -1.46 -1.69
CA MET A 15 16.96 -0.97 -0.81
C MET A 15 16.32 -2.12 -0.02
N LEU A 16 15.96 -3.22 -0.70
CA LEU A 16 15.32 -4.38 -0.09
C LEU A 16 16.26 -5.14 0.86
N ALA A 17 17.57 -5.12 0.58
CA ALA A 17 18.60 -5.73 1.41
C ALA A 17 19.05 -4.85 2.61
N GLY A 18 18.56 -3.61 2.73
CA GLY A 18 19.02 -2.65 3.73
C GLY A 18 20.42 -2.07 3.46
N GLU A 19 20.93 -2.20 2.23
CA GLU A 19 22.18 -1.60 1.78
C GLU A 19 21.96 -0.13 1.38
N LEU A 20 23.05 0.66 1.31
CA LEU A 20 22.97 2.04 0.84
C LEU A 20 22.49 2.08 -0.62
N TYR A 21 21.38 2.77 -0.85
CA TYR A 21 20.75 2.95 -2.16
C TYR A 21 20.41 4.42 -2.41
N TYR A 22 20.14 4.77 -3.67
CA TYR A 22 19.68 6.08 -4.07
C TYR A 22 18.16 6.13 -4.13
N ALA A 23 17.54 6.89 -3.21
CA ALA A 23 16.09 6.89 -3.06
C ALA A 23 15.32 7.64 -4.16
N PHE A 24 16.00 8.49 -4.94
CA PHE A 24 15.35 9.40 -5.90
C PHE A 24 15.40 8.89 -7.34
N THR A 25 15.44 7.57 -7.53
CA THR A 25 15.23 6.97 -8.84
C THR A 25 13.76 7.08 -9.28
N SER A 26 13.53 7.10 -10.59
CA SER A 26 12.19 7.29 -11.17
C SER A 26 11.19 6.23 -10.71
N ASP A 27 11.62 4.97 -10.57
CA ASP A 27 10.79 3.84 -10.15
C ASP A 27 10.38 3.94 -8.67
N LEU A 28 11.30 4.33 -7.77
CA LEU A 28 11.01 4.52 -6.35
C LEU A 28 10.15 5.75 -6.09
N ILE A 29 10.33 6.82 -6.88
CA ILE A 29 9.45 7.99 -6.83
C ILE A 29 8.04 7.62 -7.30
N ALA A 30 7.92 6.88 -8.41
CA ALA A 30 6.63 6.42 -8.90
C ALA A 30 5.91 5.54 -7.86
N ASP A 31 6.65 4.64 -7.19
CA ASP A 31 6.07 3.81 -6.15
C ASP A 31 5.59 4.62 -4.94
N ARG A 32 6.35 5.63 -4.50
CA ARG A 32 5.94 6.53 -3.42
C ARG A 32 4.72 7.37 -3.79
N LEU A 33 4.65 7.84 -5.03
CA LEU A 33 3.50 8.62 -5.50
C LEU A 33 2.22 7.76 -5.51
N ARG A 34 2.30 6.52 -6.01
CA ARG A 34 1.17 5.58 -5.94
C ARG A 34 0.73 5.37 -4.50
N CYS A 35 1.65 5.02 -3.61
CA CYS A 35 1.31 4.74 -2.21
C CYS A 35 0.68 5.96 -1.52
N LYS A 36 1.19 7.17 -1.79
CA LYS A 36 0.59 8.42 -1.34
C LYS A 36 -0.86 8.60 -1.81
N VAL A 37 -1.15 8.31 -3.08
CA VAL A 37 -2.52 8.38 -3.62
C VAL A 37 -3.44 7.38 -2.92
N ALA A 38 -2.99 6.13 -2.74
CA ALA A 38 -3.74 5.09 -2.04
C ALA A 38 -4.01 5.45 -0.56
N CYS A 39 -3.00 5.95 0.17
CA CYS A 39 -3.17 6.44 1.55
C CYS A 39 -4.18 7.59 1.62
N ASN A 40 -4.13 8.54 0.68
CA ASN A 40 -5.08 9.64 0.62
C ASN A 40 -6.52 9.14 0.37
N ALA A 41 -6.69 8.16 -0.53
CA ALA A 41 -7.99 7.56 -0.79
C ALA A 41 -8.53 6.85 0.46
N PHE A 42 -7.70 6.05 1.13
CA PHE A 42 -8.06 5.41 2.40
C PHE A 42 -8.50 6.42 3.46
N ASN A 43 -7.63 7.41 3.77
CA ASN A 43 -7.89 8.41 4.80
C ASN A 43 -9.16 9.22 4.52
N THR A 44 -9.42 9.53 3.24
CA THR A 44 -10.63 10.26 2.83
C THR A 44 -11.88 9.43 3.06
N GLN A 45 -11.85 8.14 2.74
CA GLN A 45 -13.01 7.27 2.83
C GLN A 45 -13.31 6.89 4.29
N ASP A 46 -12.28 6.60 5.09
CA ASP A 46 -12.44 6.32 6.52
C ASP A 46 -12.97 7.54 7.28
N GLY A 47 -12.41 8.73 7.04
CA GLY A 47 -12.91 9.97 7.61
C GLY A 47 -14.35 10.32 7.20
N ALA A 48 -14.87 9.73 6.12
CA ALA A 48 -16.25 9.84 5.68
C ALA A 48 -17.17 8.72 6.21
N GLY A 49 -16.66 7.78 7.01
CA GLY A 49 -17.42 6.67 7.58
C GLY A 49 -17.71 5.55 6.56
N ALA A 50 -16.80 5.29 5.61
CA ALA A 50 -16.95 4.21 4.66
C ALA A 50 -17.09 2.83 5.36
N PRO A 51 -17.84 1.88 4.78
CA PRO A 51 -18.04 0.57 5.39
C PRO A 51 -16.73 -0.22 5.44
N ARG A 52 -16.62 -1.12 6.41
CA ARG A 52 -15.44 -1.94 6.69
C ARG A 52 -14.86 -2.61 5.43
N ARG A 53 -15.70 -3.22 4.60
CA ARG A 53 -15.28 -3.83 3.32
C ARG A 53 -14.54 -2.84 2.42
N LYS A 54 -15.06 -1.61 2.30
CA LYS A 54 -14.43 -0.58 1.46
C LYS A 54 -13.05 -0.20 1.99
N LEU A 55 -12.91 -0.13 3.31
CA LEU A 55 -11.61 0.11 3.95
C LEU A 55 -10.64 -1.04 3.70
N VAL A 56 -11.10 -2.30 3.72
CA VAL A 56 -10.26 -3.45 3.36
C VAL A 56 -9.80 -3.38 1.90
N GLU A 57 -10.68 -3.04 0.96
CA GLU A 57 -10.30 -2.87 -0.46
C GLU A 57 -9.19 -1.81 -0.63
N LEU A 58 -9.33 -0.67 0.05
CA LEU A 58 -8.36 0.42 0.00
C LEU A 58 -7.05 0.05 0.73
N TRP A 59 -7.13 -0.69 1.82
CA TRP A 59 -5.95 -1.25 2.49
C TRP A 59 -5.16 -2.18 1.55
N LYS A 60 -5.87 -3.06 0.83
CA LYS A 60 -5.27 -3.97 -0.15
C LYS A 60 -4.59 -3.22 -1.29
N ASP A 61 -5.12 -2.07 -1.73
CA ASP A 61 -4.46 -1.19 -2.70
C ASP A 61 -3.16 -0.57 -2.16
N ILE A 62 -3.14 -0.18 -0.88
CA ILE A 62 -1.92 0.35 -0.23
C ILE A 62 -0.80 -0.70 -0.20
N VAL A 63 -1.12 -1.93 0.21
CA VAL A 63 -0.13 -3.02 0.34
C VAL A 63 0.09 -3.80 -0.96
N ARG A 64 -0.65 -3.47 -2.04
CA ARG A 64 -0.72 -4.20 -3.32
C ARG A 64 -1.04 -5.69 -3.16
N ASP A 65 -1.96 -6.01 -2.26
CA ASP A 65 -2.47 -7.37 -2.13
C ASP A 65 -3.59 -7.60 -3.17
N GLU A 66 -3.26 -8.31 -4.24
CA GLU A 66 -4.17 -8.63 -5.35
C GLU A 66 -5.11 -9.83 -5.07
N THR A 67 -5.03 -10.45 -3.89
CA THR A 67 -5.94 -11.56 -3.55
C THR A 67 -7.39 -11.07 -3.58
N PRO A 68 -8.33 -11.78 -4.24
CA PRO A 68 -9.70 -11.31 -4.32
C PRO A 68 -10.37 -11.35 -2.94
N LEU A 69 -11.18 -10.34 -2.63
CA LEU A 69 -12.03 -10.39 -1.44
C LEU A 69 -13.11 -11.47 -1.60
N PRO A 70 -13.52 -12.13 -0.50
CA PRO A 70 -14.71 -12.97 -0.50
C PRO A 70 -15.92 -12.23 -1.07
N PRO A 71 -16.85 -12.90 -1.77
CA PRO A 71 -18.03 -12.26 -2.34
C PRO A 71 -18.81 -11.43 -1.31
N PRO A 72 -19.34 -10.25 -1.68
CA PRO A 72 -20.16 -9.44 -0.78
C PRO A 72 -21.51 -10.11 -0.50
N GLY A 73 -22.13 -9.82 0.65
CA GLY A 73 -23.54 -10.12 0.90
C GLY A 73 -23.87 -11.48 1.53
N SER A 74 -22.94 -12.10 2.26
CA SER A 74 -23.34 -13.13 3.23
C SER A 74 -23.84 -12.49 4.53
N ALA A 75 -24.67 -13.19 5.30
CA ALA A 75 -25.04 -12.79 6.67
C ALA A 75 -23.83 -12.68 7.63
N GLU A 76 -22.65 -13.06 7.15
CA GLU A 76 -21.41 -13.27 7.89
C GLU A 76 -20.28 -12.41 7.30
N GLU A 77 -20.60 -11.28 6.64
CA GLU A 77 -19.60 -10.42 5.99
C GLU A 77 -18.45 -10.01 6.92
N GLU A 78 -18.77 -9.66 8.18
CA GLU A 78 -17.74 -9.37 9.19
C GLU A 78 -16.87 -10.59 9.52
N ALA A 79 -17.43 -11.79 9.55
CA ALA A 79 -16.66 -13.02 9.73
C ALA A 79 -15.77 -13.31 8.52
N ALA A 80 -16.25 -13.02 7.31
CA ALA A 80 -15.46 -13.14 6.07
C ALA A 80 -14.30 -12.14 6.01
N LEU A 81 -14.41 -11.01 6.72
CA LEU A 81 -13.37 -9.99 6.81
C LEU A 81 -12.47 -10.13 8.04
N ALA A 82 -12.72 -11.11 8.92
CA ALA A 82 -12.02 -11.26 10.21
C ALA A 82 -10.51 -11.48 10.10
N SER A 83 -10.03 -12.02 8.97
CA SER A 83 -8.59 -12.20 8.71
C SER A 83 -7.88 -10.93 8.25
N TYR A 84 -8.62 -9.87 7.89
CA TYR A 84 -8.04 -8.60 7.43
C TYR A 84 -7.80 -7.66 8.61
N PRO A 85 -6.72 -6.85 8.58
CA PRO A 85 -6.39 -5.97 9.70
C PRO A 85 -7.42 -4.85 9.86
N TRP A 86 -7.68 -4.48 11.10
CA TRP A 86 -8.35 -3.21 11.42
C TRP A 86 -7.33 -2.08 11.34
N VAL A 87 -7.61 -1.06 10.54
CA VAL A 87 -6.71 0.07 10.29
C VAL A 87 -7.54 1.33 10.38
N ASP A 88 -7.11 2.28 11.21
CA ASP A 88 -7.79 3.56 11.40
C ASP A 88 -6.98 4.69 10.74
N SER A 89 -7.66 5.61 10.07
CA SER A 89 -7.03 6.81 9.53
C SER A 89 -6.68 7.84 10.63
N PRO A 90 -5.71 8.74 10.39
CA PRO A 90 -4.89 8.86 9.19
C PRO A 90 -3.66 7.95 9.18
N ILE A 91 -3.38 7.35 8.02
CA ILE A 91 -2.18 6.55 7.76
C ILE A 91 -1.31 7.16 6.67
N LYS A 92 -0.01 6.84 6.70
CA LYS A 92 0.98 7.23 5.70
C LYS A 92 2.08 6.18 5.59
N PHE A 93 2.36 5.77 4.36
CA PHE A 93 3.42 4.81 4.04
C PHE A 93 4.32 5.37 2.93
N ASP A 94 5.57 4.93 2.87
CA ASP A 94 6.44 5.22 1.74
C ASP A 94 6.01 4.39 0.51
N TYR A 95 6.01 3.06 0.62
CA TYR A 95 5.65 2.18 -0.50
C TYR A 95 4.45 1.27 -0.20
N GLY A 96 4.15 1.00 1.07
CA GLY A 96 3.04 0.14 1.52
C GLY A 96 3.29 -1.37 1.34
N THR A 97 4.08 -1.76 0.32
CA THR A 97 4.32 -3.16 -0.05
C THR A 97 5.27 -3.92 0.89
N GLN A 98 5.79 -3.30 1.95
CA GLN A 98 6.61 -3.95 2.98
C GLN A 98 5.82 -4.30 4.25
N CYS A 99 4.51 -4.03 4.26
CA CYS A 99 3.65 -4.17 5.44
C CYS A 99 2.71 -5.38 5.36
N THR A 100 3.12 -6.40 4.58
CA THR A 100 2.38 -7.65 4.35
C THR A 100 2.69 -8.72 5.37
#